data_AF-A0A5A7QL04-F1
#
_entry.id   AF-A0A5A7QL04-F1
#
_cell.length_a   1.000
_cell.length_b   1.000
_cell.length_c   1.000
_cell.angle_alpha   90.00
_cell.angle_beta   90.00
_cell.angle_gamma   90.00
#
_symmetry.space_group_name_H-M   'P 1'
#
loop_
_entity.id
_entity.type
_entity.pdbx_description
1 polymer ?
#
loop_
_entity_poly.entity_id
_entity_poly.type
_entity_poly.pdbx_seq_one_letter_code
_entity_poly.pdbx_strand_id
1 'polypeptide(L)'
;MPWNVLPGTKVEAAKCAVPISAVYTLLKPLPASTPLLPYSPLRCRSCRSVINPFSIVDFSSVNKIWICSFCLQRNHFPPHYQSISDQNFPAELLPQYTTIEYETTAPNEQPLAGSSNVFLFVVDTCVIEEELGFLKSALLQILEELQKDPWPGASDQRSARCTGTALSLTAHLLGVCVPGSGARIMAFLGGPTTEGLGAIVSKNLSEPIRSHKDLDKDSAPHYHKAVKFYEGLSKQLVHQGHVLDVFACALDQVGVAELKVAVEKTGGLVVLAESFGHSVFKESLKCVFQSGDHDLELSSKTIFWKDLDKPFYVLNWYWTMFLFPLFQASNGIGFSCYSWYIEISCSKDIKIQGIIGPCASLDKKGPSCSDTVIGQGNTTAWKLCGLDKTTSLCIIIDVSKKESPDFITPVNNHYQHSSGQMRLRATTLSRRWVAGPGNKEDLISGFDQEAAAVVMARLVSTKMETEAEFDPIRWLDKSLIHICSQFGEYQKDSPSSFSLSPRLSIFPQFIFHLRCSQFVQDSYFTLVIFHGSTIAQWRKAGYHELPEHKAFANLLQAPRDDANAITVDRFPVPRVVICDQHSGQISYRRNRRYICCQNSVNSSLACEIYCVLIMS
;
A
#
# COMPACT_ATOMS: atom_id res chain seq x y z
N MET A 1 10.91 -6.86 10.72
CA MET A 1 11.01 -8.32 10.45
C MET A 1 10.57 -9.01 11.72
N PRO A 2 9.73 -10.06 11.67
CA PRO A 2 9.33 -10.81 12.87
C PRO A 2 10.53 -11.40 13.62
N TRP A 3 11.55 -11.82 12.89
CA TRP A 3 12.78 -12.40 13.43
C TRP A 3 13.99 -11.56 13.02
N ASN A 4 14.60 -10.86 13.98
CA ASN A 4 15.85 -10.11 13.79
C ASN A 4 17.10 -10.95 14.14
N VAL A 5 16.89 -12.16 14.63
CA VAL A 5 17.91 -13.22 14.74
C VAL A 5 17.38 -14.40 13.96
N LEU A 6 18.18 -14.91 13.02
CA LEU A 6 17.71 -15.91 12.08
C LEU A 6 18.05 -17.34 12.54
N PRO A 7 17.13 -18.29 12.34
CA PRO A 7 17.39 -19.71 12.61
C PRO A 7 18.48 -20.24 11.68
N GLY A 8 19.40 -21.06 12.18
CA GLY A 8 20.58 -21.49 11.42
C GLY A 8 20.29 -22.61 10.41
N THR A 9 19.13 -23.26 10.53
CA THR A 9 18.74 -24.40 9.69
C THR A 9 17.27 -24.31 9.27
N LYS A 10 16.93 -24.98 8.15
CA LYS A 10 15.54 -25.11 7.69
C LYS A 10 14.62 -25.76 8.73
N VAL A 11 15.15 -26.70 9.53
CA VAL A 11 14.39 -27.38 10.60
C VAL A 11 14.07 -26.42 11.75
N GLU A 12 15.02 -25.57 12.14
CA GLU A 12 14.77 -24.53 13.14
C GLU A 12 13.78 -23.47 12.61
N ALA A 13 13.91 -23.06 11.35
CA ALA A 13 12.98 -22.12 10.72
C ALA A 13 11.54 -22.65 10.69
N ALA A 14 11.35 -23.95 10.42
CA ALA A 14 10.04 -24.59 10.45
C ALA A 14 9.39 -24.61 11.85
N LYS A 15 10.18 -24.48 12.93
CA LYS A 15 9.68 -24.41 14.32
C LYS A 15 9.29 -23.00 14.77
N CYS A 16 9.53 -21.97 13.97
CA CYS A 16 9.23 -20.59 14.34
C CYS A 16 7.74 -20.23 14.25
N ALA A 17 6.90 -21.05 13.58
CA ALA A 17 5.50 -20.79 13.20
C ALA A 17 5.25 -19.52 12.38
N VAL A 18 5.69 -18.35 12.84
CA VAL A 18 5.77 -17.13 12.02
C VAL A 18 6.95 -17.30 11.06
N PRO A 19 6.75 -17.20 9.73
CA PRO A 19 7.83 -17.38 8.77
C PRO A 19 8.86 -16.25 8.86
N ILE A 20 10.06 -16.53 8.37
CA ILE A 20 11.09 -15.49 8.22
C ILE A 20 10.65 -14.56 7.10
N SER A 21 10.45 -13.29 7.43
CA SER A 21 9.91 -12.31 6.49
C SER A 21 10.30 -10.87 6.83
N ALA A 22 10.08 -9.98 5.88
CA ALA A 22 10.27 -8.55 6.04
C ALA A 22 9.07 -7.77 5.51
N VAL A 23 8.51 -6.89 6.33
CA VAL A 23 7.62 -5.82 5.85
C VAL A 23 8.51 -4.68 5.39
N TYR A 24 8.42 -4.31 4.12
CA TYR A 24 9.30 -3.36 3.46
C TYR A 24 8.50 -2.26 2.77
N THR A 25 8.70 -1.02 3.21
CA THR A 25 8.08 0.18 2.64
C THR A 25 9.02 0.80 1.61
N LEU A 26 8.60 0.80 0.35
CA LEU A 26 9.47 1.13 -0.79
C LEU A 26 9.92 2.60 -0.79
N LEU A 27 8.98 3.53 -0.61
CA LEU A 27 9.21 4.97 -0.64
C LEU A 27 9.20 5.62 0.74
N LYS A 28 9.60 4.87 1.78
CA LYS A 28 9.77 5.46 3.12
C LYS A 28 10.68 6.71 3.03
N PRO A 29 10.26 7.88 3.55
CA PRO A 29 11.10 9.07 3.53
C PRO A 29 12.45 8.81 4.19
N LEU A 30 13.53 9.21 3.52
CA LEU A 30 14.88 9.07 4.06
C LEU A 30 15.21 10.29 4.94
N PRO A 31 16.07 10.13 5.97
CA PRO A 31 16.55 11.27 6.75
C PRO A 31 17.19 12.32 5.84
N ALA A 32 16.98 13.60 6.13
CA ALA A 32 17.54 14.72 5.34
C ALA A 32 19.07 14.70 5.20
N SER A 33 19.77 13.97 6.07
CA SER A 33 21.22 13.75 6.02
C SER A 33 21.67 12.69 5.00
N THR A 34 20.75 11.97 4.35
CA THR A 34 21.07 10.93 3.36
C THR A 34 21.21 11.56 1.98
N PRO A 35 22.38 11.51 1.34
CA PRO A 35 22.58 12.14 0.04
C PRO A 35 21.93 11.34 -1.10
N LEU A 36 21.41 12.05 -2.10
CA LEU A 36 21.12 11.48 -3.43
C LEU A 36 22.42 11.41 -4.23
N LEU A 37 22.78 10.22 -4.71
CA LEU A 37 24.02 10.02 -5.47
C LEU A 37 23.79 10.32 -6.96
N PRO A 38 24.50 11.28 -7.57
CA PRO A 38 24.25 11.74 -8.94
C PRO A 38 24.84 10.82 -10.02
N TYR A 39 25.04 9.55 -9.71
CA TYR A 39 25.70 8.58 -10.59
C TYR A 39 25.06 7.19 -10.45
N SER A 40 25.27 6.38 -11.48
CA SER A 40 24.73 5.01 -11.52
C SER A 40 25.40 4.09 -10.49
N PRO A 41 24.65 3.16 -9.88
CA PRO A 41 25.15 2.28 -8.84
C PRO A 41 26.22 1.32 -9.36
N LEU A 42 27.31 1.18 -8.60
CA LEU A 42 28.35 0.19 -8.89
C LEU A 42 27.84 -1.23 -8.61
N ARG A 43 27.93 -2.12 -9.60
CA ARG A 43 27.40 -3.48 -9.54
C ARG A 43 28.49 -4.54 -9.59
N CYS A 44 28.26 -5.65 -8.89
CA CYS A 44 29.12 -6.83 -8.98
C CYS A 44 29.13 -7.40 -10.41
N ARG A 45 30.31 -7.80 -10.90
CA ARG A 45 30.47 -8.38 -12.24
C ARG A 45 29.81 -9.75 -12.40
N SER A 46 29.68 -10.51 -11.31
CA SER A 46 29.09 -11.85 -11.32
C SER A 46 27.59 -11.81 -11.01
N CYS A 47 27.19 -11.38 -9.80
CA CYS A 47 25.80 -11.45 -9.36
C CYS A 47 24.99 -10.17 -9.58
N ARG A 48 25.58 -9.10 -10.14
CA ARG A 48 24.92 -7.81 -10.43
C ARG A 48 24.37 -7.04 -9.22
N SER A 49 24.62 -7.51 -8.00
CA SER A 49 24.27 -6.82 -6.75
C SER A 49 24.93 -5.45 -6.67
N VAL A 50 24.23 -4.47 -6.09
CA VAL A 50 24.78 -3.13 -5.84
C VAL A 50 25.80 -3.20 -4.69
N ILE A 51 26.89 -2.43 -4.80
CA ILE A 51 27.84 -2.23 -3.70
C ILE A 51 27.10 -1.63 -2.49
N ASN A 52 27.49 -2.02 -1.27
CA ASN A 52 26.77 -1.66 -0.06
C ASN A 52 27.73 -1.64 1.13
N PRO A 53 27.32 -1.13 2.31
CA PRO A 53 28.20 -1.00 3.48
C PRO A 53 28.79 -2.31 4.01
N PHE A 54 28.24 -3.46 3.62
CA PHE A 54 28.75 -4.78 4.00
C PHE A 54 29.76 -5.36 3.00
N SER A 55 30.01 -4.68 1.88
CA SER A 55 31.08 -5.04 0.95
C SER A 55 32.44 -4.75 1.59
N ILE A 56 33.35 -5.72 1.51
CA ILE A 56 34.71 -5.54 2.03
C ILE A 56 35.52 -4.79 0.98
N VAL A 57 36.19 -3.71 1.38
CA VAL A 57 37.08 -2.94 0.50
C VAL A 57 38.52 -3.15 0.92
N ASP A 58 39.38 -3.46 -0.06
CA ASP A 58 40.82 -3.60 0.12
C ASP A 58 41.54 -2.40 -0.52
N PHE A 59 41.88 -1.43 0.34
CA PHE A 59 42.62 -0.22 -0.02
C PHE A 59 44.12 -0.46 -0.23
N SER A 60 44.65 -1.57 0.27
CA SER A 60 46.09 -1.88 0.25
C SER A 60 46.55 -2.39 -1.12
N SER A 61 45.62 -2.91 -1.92
CA SER A 61 45.90 -3.40 -3.27
C SER A 61 46.14 -2.27 -4.28
N VAL A 62 47.18 -2.40 -5.11
CA VAL A 62 47.57 -1.41 -6.16
C VAL A 62 46.39 -1.05 -7.08
N ASN A 63 45.49 -2.01 -7.32
CA ASN A 63 44.33 -1.85 -8.21
C ASN A 63 43.01 -1.60 -7.47
N LYS A 64 43.03 -1.36 -6.14
CA LYS A 64 41.89 -1.15 -5.23
C LYS A 64 40.67 -2.02 -5.56
N ILE A 65 40.43 -3.06 -4.77
CA ILE A 65 39.34 -4.01 -5.04
C ILE A 65 38.26 -3.94 -3.97
N TRP A 66 37.04 -4.33 -4.36
CA TRP A 66 35.97 -4.61 -3.42
C TRP A 66 35.44 -6.03 -3.59
N ILE A 67 35.10 -6.67 -2.49
CA ILE A 67 34.58 -8.02 -2.41
C ILE A 67 33.08 -7.92 -2.19
N CYS A 68 32.32 -8.51 -3.10
CA CYS A 68 30.87 -8.54 -3.02
C CYS A 68 30.40 -9.31 -1.78
N SER A 69 29.52 -8.73 -0.99
CA SER A 69 28.95 -9.35 0.21
C SER A 69 28.03 -10.56 -0.05
N PHE A 70 27.67 -10.86 -1.30
CA PHE A 70 26.78 -11.97 -1.67
C PHE A 70 27.50 -13.16 -2.26
N CYS A 71 28.28 -12.93 -3.31
CA CYS A 71 28.96 -13.99 -4.04
C CYS A 71 30.46 -14.05 -3.74
N LEU A 72 30.97 -13.17 -2.87
CA LEU A 72 32.39 -13.04 -2.51
C LEU A 72 33.31 -12.78 -3.72
N GLN A 73 32.74 -12.40 -4.87
CA GLN A 73 33.49 -12.05 -6.06
C GLN A 73 34.31 -10.79 -5.80
N ARG A 74 35.59 -10.83 -6.19
CA ARG A 74 36.47 -9.66 -6.23
C ARG A 74 36.16 -8.83 -7.47
N ASN A 75 35.93 -7.54 -7.29
CA ASN A 75 35.60 -6.58 -8.33
C ASN A 75 36.58 -5.41 -8.27
N HIS A 76 36.92 -4.85 -9.43
CA HIS A 76 37.73 -3.63 -9.50
C HIS A 76 36.84 -2.39 -9.44
N PHE A 77 37.33 -1.35 -8.77
CA PHE A 77 36.71 -0.03 -8.85
C PHE A 77 36.90 0.60 -10.24
N PRO A 78 35.91 1.34 -10.74
CA PRO A 78 36.05 2.14 -11.97
C PRO A 78 36.92 3.39 -11.72
N PRO A 79 37.41 4.07 -12.77
CA PRO A 79 38.39 5.17 -12.64
C PRO A 79 37.96 6.33 -11.73
N HIS A 80 36.66 6.62 -11.62
CA HIS A 80 36.16 7.71 -10.77
C HIS A 80 36.24 7.42 -9.26
N TYR A 81 36.52 6.17 -8.86
CA TYR A 81 36.78 5.78 -7.45
C TYR A 81 38.29 5.73 -7.13
N GLN A 82 39.17 6.23 -8.01
CA GLN A 82 40.61 6.19 -7.78
C GLN A 82 41.06 6.89 -6.50
N SER A 83 40.33 7.90 -6.02
CA SER A 83 40.61 8.64 -4.78
C SER A 83 40.09 7.97 -3.51
N ILE A 84 39.50 6.77 -3.60
CA ILE A 84 38.93 6.07 -2.44
C ILE A 84 40.03 5.69 -1.42
N SER A 85 39.78 5.93 -0.13
CA SER A 85 40.70 5.62 0.98
C SER A 85 39.94 5.46 2.30
N ASP A 86 40.62 5.03 3.36
CA ASP A 86 40.02 4.91 4.71
C ASP A 86 39.52 6.26 5.29
N GLN A 87 39.88 7.39 4.71
CA GLN A 87 39.40 8.72 5.12
C GLN A 87 38.38 9.29 4.13
N ASN A 88 38.29 8.72 2.93
CA ASN A 88 37.45 9.17 1.84
C ASN A 88 36.59 7.99 1.34
N PHE A 89 35.59 7.66 2.16
CA PHE A 89 34.61 6.63 1.85
C PHE A 89 33.45 7.22 1.03
N PRO A 90 33.04 6.57 -0.07
CA PRO A 90 31.84 6.96 -0.79
C PRO A 90 30.62 6.63 0.08
N ALA A 91 29.54 7.40 -0.09
CA ALA A 91 28.40 7.34 0.82
C ALA A 91 27.78 5.94 0.90
N GLU A 92 27.70 5.21 -0.20
CA GLU A 92 27.12 3.86 -0.27
C GLU A 92 27.92 2.78 0.47
N LEU A 93 29.12 3.09 0.97
CA LEU A 93 29.90 2.21 1.85
C LEU A 93 29.81 2.61 3.33
N LEU A 94 29.23 3.77 3.64
CA LEU A 94 29.12 4.22 5.03
C LEU A 94 28.07 3.39 5.78
N PRO A 95 28.40 2.85 6.98
CA PRO A 95 27.47 2.01 7.75
C PRO A 95 26.13 2.67 8.09
N GLN A 96 26.08 4.00 8.18
CA GLN A 96 24.82 4.73 8.38
C GLN A 96 23.87 4.68 7.17
N TYR A 97 24.40 4.49 5.96
CA TYR A 97 23.63 4.55 4.71
C TYR A 97 23.33 3.14 4.18
N THR A 98 22.61 2.36 5.00
CA THR A 98 22.07 1.05 4.58
C THR A 98 20.99 1.16 3.51
N THR A 99 20.30 2.31 3.44
CA THR A 99 19.43 2.68 2.32
C THR A 99 19.94 3.95 1.68
N ILE A 100 20.15 3.93 0.37
CA ILE A 100 20.61 5.09 -0.40
C ILE A 100 19.94 5.15 -1.77
N GLU A 101 19.91 6.34 -2.36
CA GLU A 101 19.35 6.57 -3.70
C GLU A 101 20.41 7.01 -4.69
N TYR A 102 20.27 6.54 -5.93
CA TYR A 102 21.08 6.87 -7.08
C TYR A 102 20.22 7.52 -8.15
N GLU A 103 20.73 8.54 -8.80
CA GLU A 103 20.19 9.03 -10.07
C GLU A 103 20.67 8.12 -11.20
N THR A 104 19.74 7.67 -12.03
CA THR A 104 20.02 6.77 -13.15
C THR A 104 19.71 7.47 -14.46
N THR A 105 20.67 7.45 -15.39
CA THR A 105 20.42 7.79 -16.78
C THR A 105 19.84 6.56 -17.48
N ALA A 106 18.64 6.67 -18.05
CA ALA A 106 18.06 5.59 -18.82
C ALA A 106 18.97 5.26 -20.03
N PRO A 107 19.26 3.98 -20.31
CA PRO A 107 19.98 3.61 -21.52
C PRO A 107 19.03 3.76 -22.73
N ASN A 108 19.24 4.81 -23.54
CA ASN A 108 18.73 4.97 -24.91
C ASN A 108 17.21 5.14 -25.15
N GLU A 109 16.56 6.19 -24.64
CA GLU A 109 15.25 6.60 -25.21
C GLU A 109 15.19 8.10 -25.47
N GLN A 110 15.03 8.46 -26.75
CA GLN A 110 14.71 9.81 -27.18
C GLN A 110 13.25 10.12 -26.80
N PRO A 111 12.95 11.32 -26.27
CA PRO A 111 11.58 11.71 -25.98
C PRO A 111 10.81 11.91 -27.29
N LEU A 112 9.93 10.97 -27.62
CA LEU A 112 9.01 11.08 -28.75
C LEU A 112 7.90 12.07 -28.40
N ALA A 113 7.99 13.27 -28.97
CA ALA A 113 6.91 14.24 -29.03
C ALA A 113 5.95 13.90 -30.18
N GLY A 114 4.64 13.91 -29.92
CA GLY A 114 3.63 14.07 -30.98
C GLY A 114 2.31 13.28 -30.82
N SER A 115 1.29 13.95 -30.24
CA SER A 115 -0.16 13.98 -30.59
C SER A 115 -0.94 12.65 -30.81
N SER A 116 -2.15 12.40 -30.29
CA SER A 116 -3.32 13.27 -30.05
C SER A 116 -4.39 12.56 -29.17
N ASN A 117 -5.36 13.33 -28.66
CA ASN A 117 -6.06 13.11 -27.39
C ASN A 117 -7.20 12.07 -27.33
N VAL A 118 -7.05 11.22 -26.32
CA VAL A 118 -8.00 10.97 -25.22
C VAL A 118 -8.12 12.24 -24.36
N PHE A 119 -9.29 12.56 -23.81
CA PHE A 119 -9.49 13.81 -23.07
C PHE A 119 -8.68 13.86 -21.76
N LEU A 120 -7.62 14.66 -21.79
CA LEU A 120 -6.77 15.09 -20.70
C LEU A 120 -6.92 16.62 -20.60
N PHE A 121 -7.35 17.15 -19.47
CA PHE A 121 -7.34 18.60 -19.26
C PHE A 121 -5.91 19.02 -18.89
N VAL A 122 -5.17 19.57 -19.86
CA VAL A 122 -3.87 20.20 -19.65
C VAL A 122 -4.10 21.70 -19.52
N VAL A 123 -3.95 22.20 -18.30
CA VAL A 123 -4.17 23.60 -17.95
C VAL A 123 -2.81 24.26 -17.75
N ASP A 124 -2.47 25.23 -18.59
CA ASP A 124 -1.29 26.07 -18.39
C ASP A 124 -1.52 26.93 -17.14
N THR A 125 -0.70 26.72 -16.10
CA THR A 125 -0.77 27.49 -14.85
C THR A 125 0.15 28.70 -14.86
N CYS A 126 0.92 28.92 -15.92
CA CYS A 126 1.80 30.08 -16.11
C CYS A 126 1.08 31.25 -16.80
N VAL A 127 -0.22 31.38 -16.56
CA VAL A 127 -1.05 32.49 -17.02
C VAL A 127 -1.40 33.39 -15.84
N ILE A 128 -1.72 34.65 -16.11
CA ILE A 128 -2.18 35.58 -15.07
C ILE A 128 -3.47 35.06 -14.42
N GLU A 129 -3.67 35.36 -13.14
CA GLU A 129 -4.69 34.73 -12.30
C GLU A 129 -6.12 34.90 -12.84
N GLU A 130 -6.41 36.02 -13.51
CA GLU A 130 -7.70 36.29 -14.17
C GLU A 130 -7.95 35.33 -15.35
N GLU A 131 -6.96 35.10 -16.22
CA GLU A 131 -7.05 34.17 -17.37
C GLU A 131 -7.18 32.72 -16.91
N LEU A 132 -6.43 32.36 -15.86
CA LEU A 132 -6.63 31.07 -15.22
C LEU A 132 -8.06 30.96 -14.72
N GLY A 133 -8.61 32.02 -14.09
CA GLY A 133 -10.00 32.11 -13.62
C GLY A 133 -11.07 31.93 -14.71
N PHE A 134 -10.84 32.45 -15.92
CA PHE A 134 -11.74 32.24 -17.05
C PHE A 134 -11.70 30.81 -17.58
N LEU A 135 -10.49 30.26 -17.78
CA LEU A 135 -10.32 28.88 -18.23
C LEU A 135 -10.96 27.89 -17.26
N LYS A 136 -10.74 28.13 -15.97
CA LYS A 136 -11.36 27.46 -14.84
C LYS A 136 -12.89 27.46 -14.91
N SER A 137 -13.49 28.61 -15.16
CA SER A 137 -14.95 28.76 -15.28
C SER A 137 -15.51 28.03 -16.51
N ALA A 138 -14.80 28.07 -17.64
CA ALA A 138 -15.20 27.38 -18.86
C ALA A 138 -15.13 25.84 -18.73
N LEU A 139 -14.10 25.32 -18.06
CA LEU A 139 -13.99 23.89 -17.78
C LEU A 139 -15.09 23.42 -16.81
N LEU A 140 -15.39 24.21 -15.78
CA LEU A 140 -16.51 23.94 -14.90
C LEU A 140 -17.84 23.99 -15.64
N GLN A 141 -18.05 24.94 -16.55
CA GLN A 141 -19.25 25.01 -17.37
C GLN A 141 -19.42 23.74 -18.23
N ILE A 142 -18.34 23.24 -18.86
CA ILE A 142 -18.39 21.98 -19.62
C ILE A 142 -18.74 20.79 -18.71
N LEU A 143 -18.20 20.76 -17.49
CA LEU A 143 -18.54 19.74 -16.50
C LEU A 143 -19.99 19.86 -16.00
N GLU A 144 -20.52 21.09 -15.89
CA GLU A 144 -21.92 21.38 -15.54
C GLU A 144 -22.88 20.99 -16.67
N GLU A 145 -22.45 21.06 -17.93
CA GLU A 145 -23.21 20.64 -19.10
C GLU A 145 -23.27 19.11 -19.27
N LEU A 146 -22.52 18.33 -18.48
CA LEU A 146 -22.64 16.87 -18.46
C LEU A 146 -24.03 16.43 -18.00
N GLN A 147 -24.79 15.87 -18.93
CA GLN A 147 -26.11 15.33 -18.63
C GLN A 147 -26.01 13.90 -18.08
N LYS A 148 -26.93 13.57 -17.17
CA LYS A 148 -27.18 12.17 -16.78
C LYS A 148 -27.50 11.36 -18.03
N ASP A 149 -27.11 10.09 -18.04
CA ASP A 149 -27.48 9.14 -19.09
C ASP A 149 -28.97 9.30 -19.47
N PRO A 150 -29.28 9.63 -20.74
CA PRO A 150 -30.62 10.00 -21.15
C PRO A 150 -31.56 8.79 -21.27
N TRP A 151 -31.02 7.56 -21.19
CA TRP A 151 -31.83 6.35 -21.31
C TRP A 151 -32.62 6.09 -20.03
N PRO A 152 -33.96 6.13 -20.08
CA PRO A 152 -34.78 5.87 -18.91
C PRO A 152 -34.66 4.39 -18.50
N GLY A 153 -34.39 4.14 -17.23
CA GLY A 153 -34.51 2.80 -16.65
C GLY A 153 -35.98 2.47 -16.40
N ALA A 154 -36.41 1.26 -16.75
CA ALA A 154 -37.70 0.75 -16.31
C ALA A 154 -37.72 0.67 -14.77
N SER A 155 -38.89 0.84 -14.14
CA SER A 155 -39.02 0.91 -12.68
C SER A 155 -38.59 -0.37 -11.94
N ASP A 156 -38.59 -1.50 -12.64
CA ASP A 156 -38.19 -2.83 -12.17
C ASP A 156 -36.73 -3.18 -12.54
N GLN A 157 -36.00 -2.23 -13.16
CA GLN A 157 -34.66 -2.46 -13.68
C GLN A 157 -33.62 -1.51 -13.09
N ARG A 158 -32.42 -2.06 -12.84
CA ARG A 158 -31.20 -1.29 -12.62
C ARG A 158 -30.81 -0.57 -13.89
N SER A 159 -30.09 0.54 -13.75
CA SER A 159 -29.48 1.24 -14.88
C SER A 159 -28.54 0.31 -15.66
N ALA A 160 -28.56 0.45 -16.99
CA ALA A 160 -27.60 -0.20 -17.88
C ALA A 160 -26.21 0.40 -17.63
N ARG A 161 -25.26 -0.40 -17.10
CA ARG A 161 -23.92 0.07 -16.79
C ARG A 161 -22.88 -0.89 -17.37
N CYS A 162 -22.05 -0.38 -18.27
CA CYS A 162 -21.02 -1.13 -18.99
C CYS A 162 -19.59 -0.80 -18.50
N THR A 163 -19.38 -0.72 -17.17
CA THR A 163 -18.09 -0.36 -16.56
C THR A 163 -16.94 -1.22 -17.08
N GLY A 164 -17.12 -2.55 -17.17
CA GLY A 164 -16.05 -3.43 -17.65
C GLY A 164 -15.66 -3.16 -19.09
N THR A 165 -16.63 -2.92 -19.97
CA THR A 165 -16.36 -2.49 -21.36
C THR A 165 -15.63 -1.15 -21.41
N ALA A 166 -16.08 -0.16 -20.62
CA ALA A 166 -15.42 1.15 -20.56
C ALA A 166 -13.95 1.02 -20.11
N LEU A 167 -13.69 0.27 -19.03
CA LEU A 167 -12.34 0.03 -18.53
C LEU A 167 -11.46 -0.72 -19.55
N SER A 168 -12.03 -1.70 -20.26
CA SER A 168 -11.31 -2.41 -21.31
C SER A 168 -10.94 -1.48 -22.46
N LEU A 169 -11.87 -0.64 -22.93
CA LEU A 169 -11.59 0.34 -23.98
C LEU A 169 -10.50 1.32 -23.54
N THR A 170 -10.58 1.85 -22.32
CA THR A 170 -9.55 2.74 -21.77
C THR A 170 -8.19 2.06 -21.69
N ALA A 171 -8.11 0.80 -21.24
CA ALA A 171 -6.85 0.07 -21.15
C ALA A 171 -6.21 -0.20 -22.53
N HIS A 172 -7.03 -0.51 -23.55
CA HIS A 172 -6.53 -0.67 -24.92
C HIS A 172 -6.05 0.65 -25.50
N LEU A 173 -6.84 1.71 -25.30
CA LEU A 173 -6.53 3.05 -25.79
C LEU A 173 -5.22 3.57 -25.20
N LEU A 174 -5.07 3.50 -23.87
CA LEU A 174 -3.81 3.87 -23.21
C LEU A 174 -2.65 2.98 -23.68
N GLY A 175 -2.88 1.68 -23.87
CA GLY A 175 -1.87 0.77 -24.39
C GLY A 175 -1.31 1.13 -25.76
N VAL A 176 -2.14 1.73 -26.62
CA VAL A 176 -1.74 2.20 -27.95
C VAL A 176 -1.11 3.59 -27.89
N CYS A 177 -1.67 4.50 -27.07
CA CYS A 177 -1.25 5.89 -27.02
C CYS A 177 0.04 6.13 -26.21
N VAL A 178 0.26 5.37 -25.12
CA VAL A 178 1.36 5.59 -24.17
C VAL A 178 2.03 4.28 -23.73
N PRO A 179 2.47 3.41 -24.65
CA PRO A 179 3.09 2.14 -24.27
C PRO A 179 4.40 2.37 -23.48
N GLY A 180 4.52 1.77 -22.30
CA GLY A 180 5.73 1.83 -21.47
C GLY A 180 5.85 3.07 -20.58
N SER A 181 5.05 4.10 -20.85
CA SER A 181 4.77 5.18 -19.92
C SER A 181 3.65 4.75 -19.00
N GLY A 182 3.77 5.04 -17.72
CA GLY A 182 2.72 4.74 -16.78
C GLY A 182 1.58 5.75 -16.90
N ALA A 183 0.37 5.24 -16.69
CA ALA A 183 -0.86 6.00 -16.75
C ALA A 183 -1.77 5.55 -15.61
N ARG A 184 -2.69 6.40 -15.21
CA ARG A 184 -3.62 6.12 -14.11
C ARG A 184 -5.06 6.28 -14.58
N ILE A 185 -5.82 5.21 -14.45
CA ILE A 185 -7.24 5.16 -14.74
C ILE A 185 -7.98 5.39 -13.42
N MET A 186 -8.70 6.50 -13.30
CA MET A 186 -9.55 6.77 -12.13
C MET A 186 -11.01 6.47 -12.47
N ALA A 187 -11.55 5.38 -11.94
CA ALA A 187 -12.91 4.94 -12.20
C ALA A 187 -13.87 5.42 -11.11
N PHE A 188 -14.82 6.28 -11.46
CA PHE A 188 -15.87 6.77 -10.57
C PHE A 188 -17.15 5.98 -10.77
N LEU A 189 -17.49 5.12 -9.80
CA LEU A 189 -18.56 4.12 -9.95
C LEU A 189 -19.74 4.42 -9.04
N GLY A 190 -20.93 4.55 -9.63
CA GLY A 190 -22.19 4.80 -8.89
C GLY A 190 -23.08 3.57 -8.70
N GLY A 191 -22.54 2.36 -8.88
CA GLY A 191 -23.31 1.11 -8.86
C GLY A 191 -22.63 -0.01 -9.67
N PRO A 192 -23.15 -1.24 -9.61
CA PRO A 192 -22.54 -2.41 -10.25
C PRO A 192 -22.65 -2.38 -11.78
N THR A 193 -21.75 -3.08 -12.45
CA THR A 193 -21.82 -3.37 -13.90
C THR A 193 -23.00 -4.31 -14.16
N THR A 194 -23.92 -3.92 -15.03
CA THR A 194 -25.11 -4.69 -15.39
C THR A 194 -25.12 -5.19 -16.83
N GLU A 195 -24.26 -4.62 -17.69
CA GLU A 195 -24.15 -5.00 -19.10
C GLU A 195 -22.70 -5.05 -19.58
N GLY A 196 -22.49 -5.81 -20.66
CA GLY A 196 -21.18 -5.95 -21.28
C GLY A 196 -20.26 -6.91 -20.52
N LEU A 197 -18.97 -6.79 -20.80
CA LEU A 197 -17.95 -7.63 -20.17
C LEU A 197 -17.80 -7.24 -18.70
N GLY A 198 -17.60 -8.24 -17.83
CA GLY A 198 -17.48 -8.01 -16.39
C GLY A 198 -18.79 -7.62 -15.70
N ALA A 199 -19.96 -8.01 -16.26
CA ALA A 199 -21.25 -7.85 -15.58
C ALA A 199 -21.26 -8.58 -14.22
N ILE A 200 -21.68 -7.88 -13.17
CA ILE A 200 -21.70 -8.33 -11.78
C ILE A 200 -23.07 -8.85 -11.38
N VAL A 201 -24.13 -8.23 -11.90
CA VAL A 201 -25.53 -8.58 -11.63
C VAL A 201 -26.37 -8.25 -12.87
N SER A 202 -27.50 -8.90 -13.07
CA SER A 202 -28.43 -8.54 -14.13
C SER A 202 -29.13 -7.19 -13.86
N LYS A 203 -29.82 -6.68 -14.89
CA LYS A 203 -30.68 -5.51 -14.75
C LYS A 203 -31.87 -5.73 -13.82
N ASN A 204 -32.36 -6.96 -13.64
CA ASN A 204 -33.60 -7.21 -12.92
C ASN A 204 -33.42 -6.98 -11.41
N LEU A 205 -34.16 -6.01 -10.84
CA LEU A 205 -34.08 -5.70 -9.40
C LEU A 205 -34.49 -6.87 -8.48
N SER A 206 -35.29 -7.81 -9.00
CA SER A 206 -35.69 -9.03 -8.27
C SER A 206 -34.51 -9.94 -7.96
N GLU A 207 -33.44 -9.87 -8.75
CA GLU A 207 -32.21 -10.63 -8.52
C GLU A 207 -31.30 -9.82 -7.59
N PRO A 208 -31.01 -10.30 -6.36
CA PRO A 208 -30.14 -9.59 -5.45
C PRO A 208 -28.67 -9.63 -5.92
N ILE A 209 -27.89 -8.64 -5.50
CA ILE A 209 -26.44 -8.68 -5.68
C ILE A 209 -25.88 -9.77 -4.75
N ARG A 210 -24.96 -10.60 -5.26
CA ARG A 210 -24.37 -11.71 -4.51
C ARG A 210 -23.86 -11.31 -3.12
N SER A 211 -24.05 -12.20 -2.16
CA SER A 211 -23.55 -12.15 -0.78
C SER A 211 -22.42 -13.17 -0.56
N HIS A 212 -21.73 -13.09 0.58
CA HIS A 212 -20.73 -14.10 0.96
C HIS A 212 -21.31 -15.53 0.98
N LYS A 213 -22.55 -15.69 1.48
CA LYS A 213 -23.22 -17.01 1.50
C LYS A 213 -23.44 -17.57 0.09
N ASP A 214 -23.65 -16.70 -0.90
CA ASP A 214 -23.81 -17.14 -2.28
C ASP A 214 -22.48 -17.54 -2.91
N LEU A 215 -21.38 -16.87 -2.52
CA LEU A 215 -20.03 -17.25 -2.95
C LEU A 215 -19.62 -18.59 -2.31
N ASP A 216 -19.88 -18.78 -1.01
CA ASP A 216 -19.55 -20.00 -0.29
C ASP A 216 -20.28 -21.24 -0.84
N LYS A 217 -21.49 -21.04 -1.36
CA LYS A 217 -22.31 -22.09 -1.98
C LYS A 217 -22.13 -22.21 -3.50
N ASP A 218 -21.24 -21.40 -4.07
CA ASP A 218 -21.04 -21.26 -5.52
C ASP A 218 -22.35 -20.98 -6.29
N SER A 219 -23.27 -20.24 -5.68
CA SER A 219 -24.58 -19.88 -6.25
C SER A 219 -24.60 -18.48 -6.89
N ALA A 220 -23.43 -17.87 -7.10
CA ALA A 220 -23.29 -16.54 -7.71
C ALA A 220 -22.98 -16.65 -9.23
N PRO A 221 -23.97 -16.51 -10.13
CA PRO A 221 -23.83 -16.89 -11.54
C PRO A 221 -22.85 -16.02 -12.35
N HIS A 222 -22.65 -14.78 -11.93
CA HIS A 222 -21.81 -13.81 -12.64
C HIS A 222 -20.36 -13.74 -12.12
N TYR A 223 -20.12 -14.21 -10.89
CA TYR A 223 -18.88 -13.91 -10.15
C TYR A 223 -17.62 -14.40 -10.87
N HIS A 224 -17.51 -15.70 -11.16
CA HIS A 224 -16.32 -16.28 -11.80
C HIS A 224 -16.04 -15.70 -13.19
N LYS A 225 -17.10 -15.41 -13.96
CA LYS A 225 -16.98 -14.81 -15.29
C LYS A 225 -16.42 -13.38 -15.21
N ALA A 226 -16.90 -12.60 -14.23
CA ALA A 226 -16.45 -11.23 -14.01
C ALA A 226 -15.02 -11.18 -13.45
N VAL A 227 -14.69 -12.01 -12.44
CA VAL A 227 -13.32 -12.13 -11.90
C VAL A 227 -12.33 -12.48 -13.01
N LYS A 228 -12.64 -13.48 -13.85
CA LYS A 228 -11.76 -13.87 -14.97
C LYS A 228 -11.53 -12.73 -15.98
N PHE A 229 -12.56 -11.92 -16.25
CA PHE A 229 -12.44 -10.75 -17.10
C PHE A 229 -11.50 -9.70 -16.49
N TYR A 230 -11.71 -9.32 -15.24
CA TYR A 230 -10.87 -8.33 -14.55
C TYR A 230 -9.45 -8.84 -14.30
N GLU A 231 -9.25 -10.15 -14.14
CA GLU A 231 -7.92 -10.74 -14.10
C GLU A 231 -7.20 -10.58 -15.46
N GLY A 232 -7.91 -10.77 -16.58
CA GLY A 232 -7.38 -10.47 -17.92
C GLY A 232 -6.98 -9.00 -18.08
N LEU A 233 -7.87 -8.09 -17.67
CA LEU A 233 -7.61 -6.65 -17.66
C LEU A 233 -6.38 -6.29 -16.80
N SER A 234 -6.25 -6.92 -15.62
CA SER A 234 -5.11 -6.70 -14.72
C SER A 234 -3.78 -7.01 -15.39
N LYS A 235 -3.70 -8.13 -16.12
CA LYS A 235 -2.48 -8.55 -16.83
C LYS A 235 -2.10 -7.55 -17.91
N GLN A 236 -3.10 -7.04 -18.64
CA GLN A 236 -2.89 -6.00 -19.65
C GLN A 236 -2.37 -4.70 -19.03
N LEU A 237 -3.02 -4.20 -17.97
CA LEU A 237 -2.61 -2.97 -17.29
C LEU A 237 -1.21 -3.08 -16.69
N VAL A 238 -0.91 -4.20 -16.02
CA VAL A 238 0.43 -4.49 -15.48
C VAL A 238 1.46 -4.51 -16.60
N HIS A 239 1.19 -5.19 -17.72
CA HIS A 239 2.11 -5.25 -18.85
C HIS A 239 2.43 -3.83 -19.36
N GLN A 240 1.41 -3.00 -19.54
CA GLN A 240 1.54 -1.63 -19.99
C GLN A 240 2.16 -0.69 -18.95
N GLY A 241 2.07 -1.00 -17.66
CA GLY A 241 2.53 -0.12 -16.57
C GLY A 241 1.44 0.85 -16.09
N HIS A 242 0.18 0.52 -16.28
CA HIS A 242 -0.96 1.38 -15.94
C HIS A 242 -1.60 0.98 -14.60
N VAL A 243 -2.16 1.98 -13.90
CA VAL A 243 -2.82 1.88 -12.59
C VAL A 243 -4.32 1.99 -12.76
N LEU A 244 -5.09 1.22 -12.00
CA LEU A 244 -6.55 1.35 -11.91
C LEU A 244 -6.97 1.73 -10.49
N ASP A 245 -7.42 2.97 -10.31
CA ASP A 245 -8.07 3.46 -9.09
C ASP A 245 -9.59 3.30 -9.21
N VAL A 246 -10.26 2.89 -8.12
CA VAL A 246 -11.71 2.72 -8.03
C VAL A 246 -12.27 3.58 -6.91
N PHE A 247 -13.03 4.62 -7.28
CA PHE A 247 -13.81 5.45 -6.39
C PHE A 247 -15.28 5.07 -6.52
N ALA A 248 -15.76 4.22 -5.62
CA ALA A 248 -17.11 3.68 -5.67
C ALA A 248 -18.01 4.34 -4.62
N CYS A 249 -19.08 4.99 -5.08
CA CYS A 249 -20.08 5.65 -4.25
C CYS A 249 -21.49 5.12 -4.58
N ALA A 250 -22.01 4.24 -3.73
CA ALA A 250 -23.35 3.69 -3.88
C ALA A 250 -23.91 3.22 -2.53
N LEU A 251 -25.24 3.16 -2.42
CA LEU A 251 -25.92 2.58 -1.25
C LEU A 251 -25.86 1.05 -1.23
N ASP A 252 -25.70 0.43 -2.39
CA ASP A 252 -25.60 -1.02 -2.58
C ASP A 252 -24.22 -1.38 -3.17
N GLN A 253 -23.91 -2.67 -3.25
CA GLN A 253 -22.60 -3.16 -3.69
C GLN A 253 -22.28 -2.79 -5.15
N VAL A 254 -21.05 -2.34 -5.40
CA VAL A 254 -20.57 -1.92 -6.74
C VAL A 254 -19.83 -3.05 -7.50
N GLY A 255 -19.51 -4.16 -6.82
CA GLY A 255 -18.71 -5.25 -7.41
C GLY A 255 -17.20 -5.08 -7.27
N VAL A 256 -16.77 -4.49 -6.16
CA VAL A 256 -15.35 -4.32 -5.81
C VAL A 256 -14.65 -5.67 -5.67
N ALA A 257 -15.36 -6.72 -5.23
CA ALA A 257 -14.80 -8.06 -5.10
C ALA A 257 -14.27 -8.62 -6.44
N GLU A 258 -14.95 -8.31 -7.55
CA GLU A 258 -14.54 -8.72 -8.89
C GLU A 258 -13.44 -7.81 -9.47
N LEU A 259 -13.53 -6.50 -9.19
CA LEU A 259 -12.55 -5.49 -9.63
C LEU A 259 -11.22 -5.57 -8.86
N LYS A 260 -11.25 -6.13 -7.64
CA LYS A 260 -10.14 -6.20 -6.68
C LYS A 260 -8.82 -6.61 -7.34
N VAL A 261 -8.84 -7.70 -8.12
CA VAL A 261 -7.64 -8.26 -8.76
C VAL A 261 -6.95 -7.28 -9.70
N ALA A 262 -7.71 -6.40 -10.37
CA ALA A 262 -7.16 -5.39 -11.27
C ALA A 262 -6.56 -4.21 -10.51
N VAL A 263 -7.21 -3.78 -9.43
CA VAL A 263 -6.72 -2.69 -8.59
C VAL A 263 -5.45 -3.12 -7.83
N GLU A 264 -5.48 -4.27 -7.16
CA GLU A 264 -4.36 -4.74 -6.33
C GLU A 264 -3.10 -5.03 -7.15
N LYS A 265 -3.22 -5.72 -8.28
CA LYS A 265 -2.05 -6.04 -9.11
C LYS A 265 -1.40 -4.81 -9.72
N THR A 266 -2.18 -3.75 -9.96
CA THR A 266 -1.66 -2.49 -10.50
C THR A 266 -1.24 -1.51 -9.41
N GLY A 267 -1.56 -1.77 -8.14
CA GLY A 267 -1.27 -0.85 -7.03
C GLY A 267 -2.13 0.40 -7.05
N GLY A 268 -3.37 0.27 -7.51
CA GLY A 268 -4.34 1.35 -7.51
C GLY A 268 -5.09 1.48 -6.18
N LEU A 269 -5.82 2.59 -6.06
CA LEU A 269 -6.54 2.98 -4.86
C LEU A 269 -7.99 2.46 -4.88
N VAL A 270 -8.55 2.12 -3.71
CA VAL A 270 -9.98 1.85 -3.55
C VAL A 270 -10.56 2.79 -2.51
N VAL A 271 -11.56 3.57 -2.89
CA VAL A 271 -12.34 4.41 -1.96
C VAL A 271 -13.81 4.02 -2.07
N LEU A 272 -14.38 3.59 -0.95
CA LEU A 272 -15.80 3.22 -0.85
C LEU A 272 -16.54 4.27 0.00
N ALA A 273 -17.64 4.79 -0.52
CA ALA A 273 -18.53 5.66 0.23
C ALA A 273 -20.01 5.43 -0.14
N GLU A 274 -20.93 5.98 0.65
CA GLU A 274 -22.36 5.88 0.39
C GLU A 274 -22.81 6.83 -0.75
N SER A 275 -22.09 7.94 -0.93
CA SER A 275 -22.39 8.99 -1.91
C SER A 275 -21.16 9.84 -2.20
N PHE A 276 -21.06 10.35 -3.44
CA PHE A 276 -20.06 11.35 -3.83
C PHE A 276 -20.18 12.68 -3.06
N GLY A 277 -21.32 12.91 -2.39
CA GLY A 277 -21.51 14.08 -1.51
C GLY A 277 -20.80 13.95 -0.16
N HIS A 278 -20.43 12.73 0.26
CA HIS A 278 -19.94 12.43 1.60
C HIS A 278 -18.49 12.87 1.80
N SER A 279 -18.13 13.28 3.03
CA SER A 279 -16.78 13.77 3.35
C SER A 279 -15.70 12.73 3.10
N VAL A 280 -15.99 11.45 3.39
CA VAL A 280 -15.06 10.33 3.12
C VAL A 280 -14.58 10.34 1.68
N PHE A 281 -15.48 10.50 0.69
CA PHE A 281 -15.09 10.58 -0.72
C PHE A 281 -14.36 11.88 -1.03
N LYS A 282 -14.93 13.03 -0.64
CA LYS A 282 -14.39 14.36 -0.98
C LYS A 282 -12.98 14.57 -0.41
N GLU A 283 -12.78 14.24 0.85
CA GLU A 283 -11.49 14.40 1.52
C GLU A 283 -10.49 13.34 1.04
N SER A 284 -10.90 12.08 0.83
CA SER A 284 -9.99 11.08 0.23
C SER A 284 -9.54 11.48 -1.16
N LEU A 285 -10.45 11.95 -2.02
CA LEU A 285 -10.11 12.41 -3.36
C LEU A 285 -9.17 13.63 -3.31
N LYS A 286 -9.39 14.56 -2.37
CA LYS A 286 -8.46 15.67 -2.13
C LYS A 286 -7.05 15.19 -1.78
N CYS A 287 -6.92 14.22 -0.87
CA CYS A 287 -5.62 13.66 -0.46
C CYS A 287 -4.85 13.05 -1.63
N VAL A 288 -5.53 12.54 -2.66
CA VAL A 288 -4.88 12.01 -3.88
C VAL A 288 -4.12 13.11 -4.65
N PHE A 289 -4.55 14.37 -4.56
CA PHE A 289 -4.00 15.49 -5.35
C PHE A 289 -3.31 16.58 -4.51
N GLN A 290 -3.26 16.45 -3.19
CA GLN A 290 -2.56 17.40 -2.32
C GLN A 290 -1.03 17.29 -2.51
N SER A 291 -0.33 18.40 -2.23
CA SER A 291 1.14 18.51 -2.26
C SER A 291 1.67 18.91 -0.86
N GLY A 292 2.62 18.18 -0.27
CA GLY A 292 3.02 18.22 1.15
C GLY A 292 3.76 16.96 1.68
N ASP A 293 4.16 16.97 2.96
CA ASP A 293 4.89 15.84 3.60
C ASP A 293 4.09 14.53 3.67
N HIS A 294 2.76 14.63 3.62
CA HIS A 294 1.79 13.52 3.62
C HIS A 294 1.35 13.09 2.21
N ASP A 295 2.08 13.52 1.18
CA ASP A 295 1.77 13.18 -0.21
C ASP A 295 1.87 11.68 -0.47
N LEU A 296 0.89 11.15 -1.21
CA LEU A 296 1.04 9.89 -1.95
C LEU A 296 2.11 9.99 -3.06
N GLU A 297 2.77 11.15 -3.20
CA GLU A 297 3.82 11.50 -4.17
C GLU A 297 3.43 11.23 -5.64
N LEU A 298 2.13 11.31 -5.92
CA LEU A 298 1.52 11.17 -7.25
C LEU A 298 1.76 12.38 -8.16
N SER A 299 2.72 13.23 -7.78
CA SER A 299 2.78 14.67 -8.06
C SER A 299 2.02 15.13 -9.29
N SER A 300 0.99 15.93 -9.07
CA SER A 300 0.91 17.20 -9.76
C SER A 300 0.48 18.23 -8.74
N LYS A 301 1.24 19.33 -8.65
CA LYS A 301 0.77 20.53 -7.94
C LYS A 301 -0.54 20.94 -8.59
N THR A 302 -1.64 20.77 -7.88
CA THR A 302 -2.95 21.30 -8.29
C THR A 302 -3.46 22.21 -7.18
N ILE A 303 -3.72 23.46 -7.53
CA ILE A 303 -4.34 24.46 -6.65
C ILE A 303 -5.76 23.99 -6.36
N PHE A 304 -6.05 23.63 -5.09
CA PHE A 304 -7.40 23.29 -4.67
C PHE A 304 -8.20 24.57 -4.40
N TRP A 305 -9.45 24.54 -4.85
CA TRP A 305 -10.35 25.67 -5.00
C TRP A 305 -11.06 26.00 -3.70
N LYS A 306 -10.83 27.21 -3.21
CA LYS A 306 -11.75 27.92 -2.33
C LYS A 306 -12.57 28.88 -3.20
N ASP A 307 -13.82 29.07 -2.81
CA ASP A 307 -14.75 30.12 -3.25
C ASP A 307 -15.73 29.72 -4.38
N LEU A 308 -16.75 28.98 -3.97
CA LEU A 308 -18.08 28.96 -4.59
C LEU A 308 -18.90 30.09 -3.97
N ASP A 309 -18.92 31.27 -4.57
CA ASP A 309 -20.00 32.24 -4.34
C ASP A 309 -20.19 33.18 -5.55
N LYS A 310 -21.25 32.89 -6.32
CA LYS A 310 -22.19 33.84 -6.96
C LYS A 310 -21.86 34.50 -8.33
N PRO A 311 -22.90 35.01 -9.05
CA PRO A 311 -23.09 34.74 -10.49
C PRO A 311 -23.19 36.00 -11.39
N PHE A 312 -23.08 35.86 -12.73
CA PHE A 312 -23.94 36.46 -13.79
C PHE A 312 -23.32 36.59 -15.21
N TYR A 313 -24.17 36.26 -16.20
CA TYR A 313 -24.40 36.80 -17.58
C TYR A 313 -23.38 36.76 -18.75
N VAL A 314 -23.65 35.83 -19.70
CA VAL A 314 -24.24 36.03 -21.06
C VAL A 314 -23.47 36.92 -22.09
N LEU A 315 -22.76 36.29 -23.06
CA LEU A 315 -23.02 36.29 -24.54
C LEU A 315 -21.81 35.84 -25.40
N ASN A 316 -22.04 34.82 -26.25
CA ASN A 316 -21.76 34.72 -27.72
C ASN A 316 -20.48 35.34 -28.32
N TRP A 317 -19.76 34.77 -29.30
CA TRP A 317 -19.86 33.60 -30.18
C TRP A 317 -18.59 33.61 -31.08
N TYR A 318 -18.21 32.45 -31.61
CA TYR A 318 -17.43 32.18 -32.84
C TYR A 318 -15.94 31.79 -32.76
N TRP A 319 -15.74 30.59 -33.32
CA TRP A 319 -14.53 29.82 -33.60
C TRP A 319 -13.53 30.51 -34.52
N THR A 320 -12.24 30.19 -34.36
CA THR A 320 -11.46 29.54 -35.43
C THR A 320 -10.15 28.93 -34.90
N MET A 321 -9.90 27.71 -35.37
CA MET A 321 -8.81 26.81 -35.02
C MET A 321 -7.63 27.06 -35.97
N PHE A 322 -6.44 27.33 -35.44
CA PHE A 322 -5.18 27.22 -36.18
C PHE A 322 -4.17 26.42 -35.34
N LEU A 323 -3.81 25.24 -35.86
CA LEU A 323 -2.67 24.45 -35.44
C LEU A 323 -1.39 25.09 -35.98
N PHE A 324 -0.39 25.35 -35.13
CA PHE A 324 1.03 25.20 -35.47
C PHE A 324 1.82 24.82 -34.18
N PRO A 325 2.91 24.04 -34.29
CA PRO A 325 3.42 23.21 -33.20
C PRO A 325 4.61 23.80 -32.46
N LEU A 326 4.84 23.21 -31.28
CA LEU A 326 6.13 23.07 -30.57
C LEU A 326 6.76 24.37 -30.06
N PHE A 327 6.56 24.63 -28.76
CA PHE A 327 7.66 25.09 -27.91
C PHE A 327 7.65 24.34 -26.57
N GLN A 328 8.83 23.84 -26.24
CA GLN A 328 9.18 23.03 -25.09
C GLN A 328 9.11 23.88 -23.81
N ALA A 329 8.06 23.70 -23.01
CA ALA A 329 7.95 24.32 -21.69
C ALA A 329 8.66 23.43 -20.65
N SER A 330 9.81 23.90 -20.20
CA SER A 330 10.50 23.43 -19.00
C SER A 330 9.61 23.61 -17.77
N ASN A 331 9.53 22.54 -16.94
CA ASN A 331 8.99 22.48 -15.56
C ASN A 331 7.56 21.91 -15.39
N GLY A 332 7.37 20.68 -15.89
CA GLY A 332 6.83 19.50 -15.18
C GLY A 332 5.59 19.63 -14.28
N ILE A 333 4.41 19.53 -14.88
CA ILE A 333 3.23 18.88 -14.24
C ILE A 333 3.28 17.42 -14.69
N GLY A 334 3.73 16.50 -13.83
CA GLY A 334 3.97 15.12 -14.21
C GLY A 334 3.48 14.14 -13.17
N PHE A 335 2.33 13.49 -13.44
CA PHE A 335 1.97 12.25 -12.77
C PHE A 335 3.11 11.26 -13.03
N SER A 336 3.91 10.96 -11.99
CA SER A 336 5.02 10.02 -12.10
C SER A 336 4.46 8.61 -12.17
N CYS A 337 4.37 8.06 -13.37
CA CYS A 337 4.08 6.66 -13.61
C CYS A 337 4.95 6.26 -14.80
N TYR A 338 5.96 5.41 -14.60
CA TYR A 338 6.64 4.60 -15.61
C TYR A 338 6.90 3.23 -14.98
N SER A 339 7.09 2.17 -15.76
CA SER A 339 7.19 0.78 -15.29
C SER A 339 8.20 0.57 -14.14
N TRP A 340 7.72 0.61 -12.90
CA TRP A 340 8.48 0.37 -11.67
C TRP A 340 8.79 -1.10 -11.51
N TYR A 341 10.01 -1.46 -11.13
CA TYR A 341 10.30 -2.83 -10.76
C TYR A 341 11.20 -2.91 -9.53
N ILE A 342 10.85 -3.85 -8.67
CA ILE A 342 11.65 -4.24 -7.52
C ILE A 342 12.40 -5.53 -7.87
N GLU A 343 13.68 -5.55 -7.58
CA GLU A 343 14.53 -6.73 -7.71
C GLU A 343 15.15 -7.05 -6.35
N ILE A 344 14.86 -8.25 -5.85
CA ILE A 344 15.42 -8.75 -4.60
C ILE A 344 16.54 -9.71 -4.93
N SER A 345 17.73 -9.41 -4.43
CA SER A 345 18.86 -10.34 -4.46
C SER A 345 19.12 -10.82 -3.04
N CYS A 346 19.66 -12.03 -2.90
CA CYS A 346 19.98 -12.60 -1.60
C CYS A 346 21.27 -13.42 -1.64
N SER A 347 21.83 -13.71 -0.47
CA SER A 347 22.92 -14.66 -0.31
C SER A 347 22.46 -16.09 -0.64
N LYS A 348 23.41 -17.02 -0.83
CA LYS A 348 23.12 -18.44 -1.14
C LYS A 348 22.37 -19.16 -0.02
N ASP A 349 22.47 -18.64 1.20
CA ASP A 349 21.96 -19.25 2.41
C ASP A 349 20.44 -19.16 2.54
N ILE A 350 19.81 -18.32 1.72
CA ILE A 350 18.38 -18.05 1.73
C ILE A 350 17.82 -18.02 0.31
N LYS A 351 16.51 -18.20 0.22
CA LYS A 351 15.74 -18.09 -1.02
C LYS A 351 14.48 -17.26 -0.77
N ILE A 352 13.90 -16.71 -1.82
CA ILE A 352 12.65 -15.93 -1.75
C ILE A 352 11.48 -16.84 -2.09
N GLN A 353 10.51 -16.94 -1.18
CA GLN A 353 9.25 -17.68 -1.41
C GLN A 353 8.26 -16.86 -2.22
N GLY A 354 8.24 -15.53 -2.00
CA GLY A 354 7.42 -14.60 -2.75
C GLY A 354 7.12 -13.32 -1.97
N ILE A 355 6.26 -12.49 -2.55
CA ILE A 355 5.80 -11.22 -1.97
C ILE A 355 4.28 -11.23 -1.80
N ILE A 356 3.80 -10.70 -0.67
CA ILE A 356 2.41 -10.34 -0.44
C ILE A 356 2.30 -8.82 -0.44
N GLY A 357 1.55 -8.26 -1.40
CA GLY A 357 1.33 -6.83 -1.57
C GLY A 357 0.99 -6.45 -3.02
N PRO A 358 0.75 -5.15 -3.29
CA PRO A 358 0.32 -4.67 -4.60
C PRO A 358 1.45 -4.73 -5.64
N CYS A 359 1.63 -5.89 -6.25
CA CYS A 359 2.65 -6.12 -7.25
C CYS A 359 2.27 -7.29 -8.17
N ALA A 360 2.98 -7.40 -9.30
CA ALA A 360 2.85 -8.50 -10.23
C ALA A 360 4.21 -9.13 -10.54
N SER A 361 4.24 -10.46 -10.64
CA SER A 361 5.45 -11.21 -11.00
C SER A 361 5.99 -10.80 -12.39
N LEU A 362 7.31 -10.67 -12.51
CA LEU A 362 8.02 -10.59 -13.80
C LEU A 362 8.59 -11.95 -14.26
N ASP A 363 8.26 -13.04 -13.54
CA ASP A 363 8.65 -14.42 -13.84
C ASP A 363 10.17 -14.61 -14.06
N LYS A 364 10.96 -13.79 -13.37
CA LYS A 364 12.43 -13.87 -13.39
C LYS A 364 12.89 -15.01 -12.50
N LYS A 365 13.08 -16.19 -13.11
CA LYS A 365 13.60 -17.36 -12.42
C LYS A 365 15.10 -17.22 -12.12
N GLY A 366 15.54 -17.79 -11.01
CA GLY A 366 16.94 -17.81 -10.61
C GLY A 366 17.21 -18.71 -9.41
N PRO A 367 18.49 -18.89 -9.03
CA PRO A 367 18.88 -19.74 -7.90
C PRO A 367 18.35 -19.25 -6.55
N SER A 368 18.01 -17.97 -6.48
CA SER A 368 17.42 -17.31 -5.32
C SER A 368 15.90 -17.54 -5.16
N CYS A 369 15.23 -18.22 -6.11
CA CYS A 369 13.81 -18.59 -5.96
C CYS A 369 13.67 -19.85 -5.08
N SER A 370 12.75 -19.83 -4.11
CA SER A 370 12.40 -21.02 -3.32
C SER A 370 11.51 -21.96 -4.13
N ASP A 371 11.61 -23.26 -3.82
CA ASP A 371 10.71 -24.30 -4.35
C ASP A 371 9.31 -24.20 -3.73
N THR A 372 9.20 -23.53 -2.57
CA THR A 372 7.94 -23.26 -1.88
C THR A 372 7.50 -21.82 -2.13
N VAL A 373 6.24 -21.64 -2.56
CA VAL A 373 5.70 -20.35 -3.00
C VAL A 373 4.65 -19.83 -2.05
N ILE A 374 4.75 -18.56 -1.67
CA ILE A 374 3.74 -17.83 -0.89
C ILE A 374 3.50 -16.48 -1.56
N GLY A 375 2.23 -16.15 -1.83
CA GLY A 375 1.86 -14.92 -2.54
C GLY A 375 2.34 -14.91 -3.99
N GLN A 376 2.85 -13.78 -4.46
CA GLN A 376 3.48 -13.64 -5.78
C GLN A 376 4.93 -14.18 -5.71
N GLY A 377 5.13 -15.48 -5.96
CA GLY A 377 6.45 -16.13 -5.93
C GLY A 377 6.96 -16.62 -7.28
N ASN A 378 7.89 -17.59 -7.26
CA ASN A 378 8.60 -18.11 -8.45
C ASN A 378 9.37 -17.05 -9.27
N THR A 379 9.68 -15.91 -8.65
CA THR A 379 10.41 -14.80 -9.26
C THR A 379 11.26 -14.11 -8.20
N THR A 380 12.29 -13.39 -8.64
CA THR A 380 13.02 -12.41 -7.80
C THR A 380 12.80 -10.97 -8.25
N ALA A 381 11.91 -10.76 -9.22
CA ALA A 381 11.56 -9.45 -9.73
C ALA A 381 10.04 -9.29 -9.86
N TRP A 382 9.54 -8.13 -9.45
CA TRP A 382 8.13 -7.78 -9.52
C TRP A 382 7.97 -6.39 -10.11
N LYS A 383 6.90 -6.21 -10.86
CA LYS A 383 6.46 -4.93 -11.38
C LYS A 383 5.44 -4.33 -10.44
N LEU A 384 5.58 -3.03 -10.19
CA LEU A 384 4.59 -2.20 -9.53
C LEU A 384 4.17 -1.14 -10.56
N CYS A 385 2.89 -0.76 -10.62
CA CYS A 385 2.43 0.28 -11.56
C CYS A 385 2.12 1.58 -10.81
N GLY A 386 1.47 1.46 -9.66
CA GLY A 386 1.26 2.54 -8.69
C GLY A 386 2.13 2.30 -7.45
N LEU A 387 2.73 3.37 -6.96
CA LEU A 387 3.48 3.36 -5.70
C LEU A 387 3.21 4.67 -4.95
N ASP A 388 3.12 4.56 -3.64
CA ASP A 388 3.09 5.69 -2.71
C ASP A 388 4.11 5.50 -1.58
N LYS A 389 4.30 6.54 -0.75
CA LYS A 389 5.20 6.52 0.42
C LYS A 389 4.82 5.46 1.46
N THR A 390 3.56 5.06 1.49
CA THR A 390 3.00 4.09 2.43
C THR A 390 3.02 2.65 1.90
N THR A 391 3.37 2.46 0.63
CA THR A 391 3.25 1.16 -0.04
C THR A 391 4.26 0.20 0.55
N SER A 392 3.72 -0.83 1.18
CA SER A 392 4.49 -1.77 1.99
C SER A 392 4.25 -3.21 1.55
N LEU A 393 5.33 -3.88 1.18
CA LEU A 393 5.35 -5.26 0.71
C LEU A 393 5.79 -6.20 1.83
N CYS A 394 5.24 -7.41 1.88
CA CYS A 394 5.69 -8.45 2.79
C CYS A 394 6.48 -9.50 1.99
N ILE A 395 7.79 -9.49 2.15
CA ILE A 395 8.73 -10.41 1.50
C ILE A 395 8.88 -11.63 2.39
N ILE A 396 8.57 -12.81 1.87
CA ILE A 396 8.69 -14.08 2.59
C ILE A 396 9.96 -14.81 2.14
N ILE A 397 10.74 -15.28 3.12
CA ILE A 397 12.09 -15.80 2.95
C ILE A 397 12.15 -17.25 3.43
N ASP A 398 12.74 -18.13 2.63
CA ASP A 398 13.05 -19.52 2.99
C ASP A 398 14.53 -19.64 3.37
N VAL A 399 14.80 -20.29 4.50
CA VAL A 399 16.16 -20.55 4.97
C VAL A 399 16.65 -21.85 4.34
N SER A 400 17.73 -21.78 3.56
CA SER A 400 18.33 -22.95 2.93
C SER A 400 19.33 -23.63 3.86
N LYS A 401 20.49 -23.01 4.06
CA LYS A 401 21.57 -23.52 4.92
C LYS A 401 22.51 -22.37 5.27
N LYS A 402 22.89 -22.25 6.54
CA LYS A 402 23.92 -21.30 6.99
C LYS A 402 25.28 -21.66 6.37
N GLU A 403 25.85 -20.77 5.56
CA GLU A 403 27.22 -20.84 5.04
C GLU A 403 28.07 -19.63 5.50
N SER A 404 27.47 -18.46 5.72
CA SER A 404 28.15 -17.22 6.19
C SER A 404 27.88 -16.87 7.67
N PRO A 405 28.79 -16.11 8.33
CA PRO A 405 28.61 -15.68 9.72
C PRO A 405 27.48 -14.65 9.91
N ASP A 406 27.20 -13.82 8.91
CA ASP A 406 26.10 -12.85 8.89
C ASP A 406 25.19 -13.07 7.68
N PHE A 407 23.88 -12.81 7.84
CA PHE A 407 22.89 -12.74 6.78
C PHE A 407 22.90 -11.35 6.16
N ILE A 408 22.90 -11.25 4.83
CA ILE A 408 22.82 -9.99 4.11
C ILE A 408 21.78 -10.14 3.00
N THR A 409 20.79 -9.24 2.94
CA THR A 409 19.74 -9.23 1.90
C THR A 409 19.53 -7.82 1.36
N PRO A 410 19.89 -7.57 0.09
CA PRO A 410 19.66 -6.31 -0.58
C PRO A 410 18.33 -6.35 -1.32
N VAL A 411 17.54 -5.32 -1.07
CA VAL A 411 16.37 -4.98 -1.84
C VAL A 411 16.75 -3.79 -2.72
N ASN A 412 16.75 -3.99 -4.04
CA ASN A 412 16.95 -2.91 -5.00
C ASN A 412 15.59 -2.56 -5.60
N ASN A 413 15.25 -1.28 -5.59
CA ASN A 413 14.02 -0.74 -6.16
C ASN A 413 14.37 0.30 -7.21
N HIS A 414 13.95 0.11 -8.46
CA HIS A 414 14.09 1.09 -9.52
C HIS A 414 12.79 1.85 -9.68
N TYR A 415 12.88 3.17 -9.56
CA TYR A 415 11.72 4.02 -9.48
C TYR A 415 11.99 5.41 -10.08
N GLN A 416 11.11 5.92 -10.94
CA GLN A 416 11.06 7.33 -11.28
C GLN A 416 10.66 8.23 -10.08
N HIS A 417 11.23 9.41 -9.97
CA HIS A 417 10.79 10.37 -8.96
C HIS A 417 9.63 11.23 -9.49
N SER A 418 8.93 11.94 -8.60
CA SER A 418 7.95 12.98 -8.95
C SER A 418 8.51 14.06 -9.89
N SER A 419 9.82 14.27 -9.86
CA SER A 419 10.54 15.17 -10.79
C SER A 419 10.69 14.61 -12.22
N GLY A 420 10.27 13.38 -12.48
CA GLY A 420 10.48 12.68 -13.76
C GLY A 420 11.85 12.02 -13.91
N GLN A 421 12.79 12.22 -12.98
CA GLN A 421 14.10 11.58 -12.99
C GLN A 421 14.02 10.10 -12.59
N MET A 422 14.71 9.22 -13.31
CA MET A 422 14.83 7.81 -12.91
C MET A 422 15.80 7.68 -11.74
N ARG A 423 15.37 7.02 -10.66
CA ARG A 423 16.16 6.73 -9.48
C ARG A 423 16.26 5.22 -9.24
N LEU A 424 17.32 4.83 -8.54
CA LEU A 424 17.43 3.51 -7.93
C LEU A 424 17.58 3.70 -6.42
N ARG A 425 16.70 3.09 -5.63
CA ARG A 425 16.84 2.98 -4.18
C ARG A 425 17.40 1.60 -3.84
N ALA A 426 18.56 1.55 -3.22
CA ALA A 426 19.16 0.31 -2.73
C ALA A 426 19.07 0.27 -1.21
N THR A 427 18.37 -0.73 -0.66
CA THR A 427 18.31 -1.01 0.78
C THR A 427 19.02 -2.34 1.03
N THR A 428 20.11 -2.34 1.80
CA THR A 428 20.79 -3.57 2.21
C THR A 428 20.61 -3.80 3.70
N LEU A 429 20.00 -4.92 4.06
CA LEU A 429 19.78 -5.33 5.45
C LEU A 429 20.73 -6.47 5.81
N SER A 430 21.35 -6.37 6.98
CA SER A 430 22.09 -7.48 7.59
C SER A 430 21.44 -7.93 8.90
N ARG A 431 21.45 -9.23 9.17
CA ARG A 431 20.97 -9.85 10.42
C ARG A 431 21.92 -10.96 10.82
N ARG A 432 21.98 -11.25 12.12
CA ARG A 432 22.82 -12.34 12.62
C ARG A 432 22.06 -13.65 12.66
N TRP A 433 22.78 -14.75 12.49
CA TRP A 433 22.27 -16.08 12.78
C TRP A 433 22.26 -16.35 14.28
N VAL A 434 21.46 -17.33 14.70
CA VAL A 434 21.48 -17.87 16.05
C VAL A 434 22.88 -18.35 16.46
N ALA A 435 23.30 -18.03 17.68
CA ALA A 435 24.56 -18.45 18.28
C ALA A 435 24.47 -19.91 18.75
N GLY A 436 24.64 -20.84 17.81
CA GLY A 436 24.65 -22.28 18.05
C GLY A 436 23.28 -22.96 17.91
N PRO A 437 23.25 -24.27 17.65
CA PRO A 437 22.00 -25.01 17.42
C PRO A 437 21.14 -25.05 18.69
N GLY A 438 19.84 -24.81 18.54
CA GLY A 438 18.87 -24.93 19.63
C GLY A 438 18.87 -23.79 20.67
N ASN A 439 19.61 -22.70 20.46
CA ASN A 439 19.58 -21.54 21.34
C ASN A 439 18.31 -20.71 21.14
N LYS A 440 17.22 -21.13 21.78
CA LYS A 440 15.90 -20.49 21.68
C LYS A 440 15.87 -19.08 22.26
N GLU A 441 16.61 -18.84 23.34
CA GLU A 441 16.68 -17.52 23.99
C GLU A 441 17.21 -16.45 23.04
N ASP A 442 18.21 -16.82 22.23
CA ASP A 442 18.79 -15.93 21.25
C ASP A 442 17.77 -15.55 20.14
N LEU A 443 16.93 -16.50 19.71
CA LEU A 443 15.82 -16.23 18.79
C LEU A 443 14.74 -15.34 19.42
N ILE A 444 14.36 -15.63 20.67
CA ILE A 444 13.37 -14.84 21.43
C ILE A 444 13.84 -13.39 21.58
N SER A 445 15.15 -13.18 21.81
CA SER A 445 15.73 -11.84 21.92
C SER A 445 15.57 -10.99 20.66
N GLY A 446 15.50 -11.66 19.49
CA GLY A 446 15.31 -11.03 18.19
C GLY A 446 13.87 -10.95 17.71
N PHE A 447 12.91 -11.46 18.49
CA PHE A 447 11.50 -11.51 18.07
C PHE A 447 10.82 -10.14 18.18
N ASP A 448 10.12 -9.77 17.11
CA ASP A 448 9.32 -8.56 16.98
C ASP A 448 7.85 -8.98 16.83
N GLN A 449 7.12 -8.90 17.93
CA GLN A 449 5.73 -9.34 18.03
C GLN A 449 4.74 -8.50 17.19
N GLU A 450 5.04 -7.22 16.94
CA GLU A 450 4.20 -6.34 16.12
C GLU A 450 4.36 -6.70 14.64
N ALA A 451 5.60 -6.79 14.17
CA ALA A 451 5.89 -7.24 12.81
C ALA A 451 5.37 -8.67 12.57
N ALA A 452 5.48 -9.55 13.56
CA ALA A 452 4.95 -10.90 13.50
C ALA A 452 3.42 -10.91 13.32
N ALA A 453 2.69 -10.06 14.06
CA ALA A 453 1.25 -9.95 13.96
C ALA A 453 0.81 -9.48 12.56
N VAL A 454 1.47 -8.45 12.00
CA VAL A 454 1.20 -7.94 10.64
C VAL A 454 1.45 -9.02 9.59
N VAL A 455 2.57 -9.75 9.70
CA VAL A 455 2.91 -10.84 8.77
C VAL A 455 1.88 -11.97 8.83
N MET A 456 1.46 -12.37 10.03
CA MET A 456 0.42 -13.38 10.21
C MET A 456 -0.93 -12.93 9.64
N ALA A 457 -1.29 -11.64 9.80
CA ALA A 457 -2.49 -11.06 9.21
C ALA A 457 -2.46 -11.10 7.67
N ARG A 458 -1.32 -10.72 7.06
CA ARG A 458 -1.14 -10.81 5.59
C ARG A 458 -1.20 -12.25 5.08
N LEU A 459 -0.62 -13.19 5.80
CA LEU A 459 -0.64 -14.61 5.45
C LEU A 459 -2.04 -15.21 5.53
N VAL A 460 -2.75 -14.98 6.64
CA VAL A 460 -4.11 -15.53 6.80
C VAL A 460 -5.05 -14.95 5.75
N SER A 461 -4.96 -13.64 5.45
CA SER A 461 -5.74 -13.01 4.38
C SER A 461 -5.46 -13.64 3.02
N THR A 462 -4.18 -13.81 2.68
CA THR A 462 -3.78 -14.43 1.40
C THR A 462 -4.28 -15.89 1.30
N LYS A 463 -4.23 -16.64 2.40
CA LYS A 463 -4.72 -18.02 2.44
C LYS A 463 -6.24 -18.10 2.30
N MET A 464 -6.98 -17.22 2.98
CA MET A 464 -8.45 -17.13 2.83
C MET A 464 -8.88 -16.85 1.39
N GLU A 465 -8.06 -16.17 0.61
CA GLU A 465 -8.37 -15.83 -0.78
C GLU A 465 -7.97 -16.91 -1.79
N THR A 466 -6.90 -17.65 -1.48
CA THR A 466 -6.30 -18.62 -2.42
C THR A 466 -6.73 -20.07 -2.14
N GLU A 467 -7.13 -20.39 -0.91
CA GLU A 467 -7.50 -21.74 -0.47
C GLU A 467 -9.00 -21.83 -0.18
N ALA A 468 -9.76 -22.53 -1.02
CA ALA A 468 -11.23 -22.57 -0.97
C ALA A 468 -11.83 -23.18 0.32
N GLU A 469 -11.13 -24.12 0.97
CA GLU A 469 -11.59 -24.78 2.21
C GLU A 469 -10.72 -24.42 3.42
N PHE A 470 -10.22 -23.17 3.46
CA PHE A 470 -9.35 -22.71 4.52
C PHE A 470 -10.11 -22.20 5.74
N ASP A 471 -9.84 -22.79 6.91
CA ASP A 471 -10.34 -22.32 8.20
C ASP A 471 -9.30 -21.38 8.86
N PRO A 472 -9.48 -20.04 8.75
CA PRO A 472 -8.51 -19.08 9.27
C PRO A 472 -8.39 -19.13 10.79
N ILE A 473 -9.49 -19.37 11.51
CA ILE A 473 -9.50 -19.37 12.98
C ILE A 473 -8.70 -20.55 13.48
N ARG A 474 -8.97 -21.75 12.96
CA ARG A 474 -8.23 -22.95 13.35
C ARG A 474 -6.76 -22.87 12.97
N TRP A 475 -6.43 -22.24 11.84
CA TRP A 475 -5.03 -22.03 11.43
C TRP A 475 -4.29 -21.06 12.37
N LEU A 476 -4.93 -19.95 12.73
CA LEU A 476 -4.38 -18.99 13.70
C LEU A 476 -4.21 -19.60 15.09
N ASP A 477 -5.22 -20.35 15.57
CA ASP A 477 -5.17 -21.03 16.86
C ASP A 477 -4.04 -22.07 16.90
N LYS A 478 -3.87 -22.87 15.84
CA LYS A 478 -2.75 -23.81 15.72
C LYS A 478 -1.40 -23.10 15.71
N SER A 479 -1.28 -21.97 15.02
CA SER A 479 -0.05 -21.18 14.96
C SER A 479 0.30 -20.58 16.32
N LEU A 480 -0.71 -20.10 17.05
CA LEU A 480 -0.55 -19.58 18.41
C LEU A 480 -0.12 -20.69 19.38
N ILE A 481 -0.81 -21.84 19.36
CA ILE A 481 -0.43 -23.00 20.17
C ILE A 481 1.01 -23.44 19.84
N HIS A 482 1.39 -23.43 18.56
CA HIS A 482 2.76 -23.76 18.16
C HIS A 482 3.78 -22.83 18.80
N ILE A 483 3.59 -21.50 18.70
CA ILE A 483 4.51 -20.51 19.30
C ILE A 483 4.58 -20.68 20.83
N CYS A 484 3.43 -20.77 21.50
CA CYS A 484 3.37 -20.98 22.94
C CYS A 484 4.05 -22.28 23.36
N SER A 485 3.90 -23.36 22.59
CA SER A 485 4.53 -24.65 22.88
C SER A 485 6.05 -24.63 22.68
N GLN A 486 6.55 -23.86 21.70
CA GLN A 486 7.96 -23.81 21.33
C GLN A 486 8.78 -22.85 22.18
N PHE A 487 8.21 -21.70 22.54
CA PHE A 487 8.88 -20.58 23.19
C PHE A 487 8.32 -20.21 24.57
N GLY A 488 7.23 -20.85 25.01
CA GLY A 488 6.72 -20.67 26.37
C GLY A 488 7.39 -21.61 27.37
N GLU A 489 7.44 -21.17 28.62
CA GLU A 489 7.88 -21.98 29.75
C GLU A 489 6.64 -22.52 30.47
N TYR A 490 6.59 -23.83 30.70
CA TYR A 490 5.48 -24.46 31.41
C TYR A 490 5.88 -25.84 31.92
N GLN A 491 5.20 -26.27 32.98
CA GLN A 491 5.18 -27.65 33.44
C GLN A 491 4.00 -28.36 32.78
N LYS A 492 4.23 -29.59 32.31
CA LYS A 492 3.16 -30.42 31.76
C LYS A 492 2.04 -30.61 32.79
N ASP A 493 0.80 -30.60 32.31
CA ASP A 493 -0.41 -30.78 33.11
C ASP A 493 -0.67 -29.69 34.18
N SER A 494 0.06 -28.57 34.15
CA SER A 494 -0.11 -27.43 35.07
C SER A 494 -0.29 -26.10 34.31
N PRO A 495 -1.52 -25.75 33.89
CA PRO A 495 -1.78 -24.53 33.09
C PRO A 495 -1.36 -23.22 33.77
N SER A 496 -1.44 -23.15 35.11
CA SER A 496 -1.05 -21.97 35.89
C SER A 496 0.46 -21.71 35.88
N SER A 497 1.27 -22.67 35.43
CA SER A 497 2.73 -22.51 35.31
C SER A 497 3.15 -21.82 34.01
N PHE A 498 2.23 -21.64 33.05
CA PHE A 498 2.56 -21.12 31.74
C PHE A 498 2.99 -19.65 31.80
N SER A 499 4.16 -19.35 31.23
CA SER A 499 4.68 -18.00 31.08
C SER A 499 5.28 -17.79 29.69
N LEU A 500 5.32 -16.52 29.26
CA LEU A 500 5.97 -16.10 28.02
C LEU A 500 6.95 -14.97 28.31
N SER A 501 8.04 -14.93 27.55
CA SER A 501 8.96 -13.80 27.55
C SER A 501 8.23 -12.49 27.23
N PRO A 502 8.62 -11.34 27.82
CA PRO A 502 8.05 -10.03 27.47
C PRO A 502 8.12 -9.68 25.98
N ARG A 503 9.04 -10.29 25.22
CA ARG A 503 9.15 -10.13 23.76
C ARG A 503 8.00 -10.79 22.98
N LEU A 504 7.33 -11.77 23.60
CA LEU A 504 6.27 -12.60 23.00
C LEU A 504 4.91 -12.41 23.67
N SER A 505 4.84 -11.73 24.82
CA SER A 505 3.66 -11.73 25.69
C SER A 505 2.44 -11.03 25.10
N ILE A 506 2.62 -10.08 24.17
CA ILE A 506 1.51 -9.36 23.51
C ILE A 506 1.06 -10.11 22.24
N PHE A 507 1.90 -10.99 21.69
CA PHE A 507 1.57 -11.75 20.48
C PHE A 507 0.26 -12.58 20.60
N PRO A 508 -0.02 -13.33 21.69
CA PRO A 508 -1.31 -13.98 21.89
C PRO A 508 -2.49 -13.02 21.86
N GLN A 509 -2.33 -11.81 22.43
CA GLN A 509 -3.36 -10.79 22.41
C GLN A 509 -3.61 -10.29 20.97
N PHE A 510 -2.57 -10.12 20.17
CA PHE A 510 -2.71 -9.81 18.75
C PHE A 510 -3.47 -10.88 17.98
N ILE A 511 -3.15 -12.16 18.19
CA ILE A 511 -3.86 -13.25 17.51
C ILE A 511 -5.30 -13.38 18.01
N PHE A 512 -5.56 -13.14 19.30
CA PHE A 512 -6.92 -13.06 19.82
C PHE A 512 -7.72 -11.93 19.18
N HIS A 513 -7.11 -10.76 18.98
CA HIS A 513 -7.76 -9.68 18.27
C HIS A 513 -7.91 -10.02 16.79
N LEU A 514 -6.93 -10.61 16.12
CA LEU A 514 -7.01 -10.98 14.69
C LEU A 514 -8.07 -12.04 14.39
N ARG A 515 -8.24 -13.05 15.25
CA ARG A 515 -9.27 -14.09 15.06
C ARG A 515 -10.69 -13.59 15.31
N CYS A 516 -10.83 -12.59 16.19
CA CYS A 516 -12.11 -11.96 16.51
C CYS A 516 -12.34 -10.69 15.67
N SER A 517 -11.28 -10.17 15.06
CA SER A 517 -11.33 -8.97 14.27
C SER A 517 -12.07 -9.31 13.02
N GLN A 518 -12.59 -8.26 12.46
CA GLN A 518 -13.45 -8.51 11.36
C GLN A 518 -12.27 -7.89 10.53
N PHE A 519 -11.37 -8.73 10.01
CA PHE A 519 -10.94 -8.57 8.60
C PHE A 519 -12.18 -8.61 7.64
N VAL A 520 -13.39 -8.61 8.24
CA VAL A 520 -14.77 -8.28 7.87
C VAL A 520 -15.46 -7.00 8.53
N GLN A 521 -14.90 -6.19 9.47
CA GLN A 521 -15.33 -4.85 9.99
C GLN A 521 -14.19 -4.15 10.75
N ASP A 522 -13.79 -3.01 10.19
CA ASP A 522 -12.57 -2.30 10.55
C ASP A 522 -12.82 -1.02 11.40
N SER A 523 -11.87 -0.70 12.27
CA SER A 523 -11.75 0.59 12.98
C SER A 523 -10.73 1.54 12.31
N TYR A 524 -9.98 1.08 11.30
CA TYR A 524 -9.16 1.95 10.47
C TYR A 524 -10.01 2.91 9.64
N PHE A 525 -11.06 2.39 8.99
CA PHE A 525 -11.99 3.17 8.17
C PHE A 525 -13.04 3.96 8.98
N THR A 526 -13.09 3.80 10.30
CA THR A 526 -14.09 4.48 11.14
C THR A 526 -13.54 4.84 12.52
N LEU A 527 -13.39 6.13 12.77
CA LEU A 527 -13.06 6.70 14.07
C LEU A 527 -14.34 6.92 14.88
N VAL A 528 -14.38 6.43 16.12
CA VAL A 528 -15.56 6.54 16.97
C VAL A 528 -15.25 7.35 18.22
N ILE A 529 -15.88 8.52 18.34
CA ILE A 529 -15.88 9.31 19.58
C ILE A 529 -17.12 8.90 20.37
N PHE A 530 -16.92 8.36 21.56
CA PHE A 530 -18.01 7.89 22.41
C PHE A 530 -18.17 8.76 23.66
N HIS A 531 -19.40 9.17 23.94
CA HIS A 531 -19.76 9.81 25.20
C HIS A 531 -20.53 8.87 26.11
N GLY A 532 -20.02 8.69 27.34
CA GLY A 532 -20.74 8.01 28.43
C GLY A 532 -22.06 8.70 28.75
N SER A 533 -22.97 7.99 29.41
CA SER A 533 -24.31 8.51 29.75
C SER A 533 -24.26 9.88 30.43
N THR A 534 -23.38 10.05 31.42
CA THR A 534 -23.19 11.30 32.16
C THR A 534 -22.65 12.44 31.26
N ILE A 535 -21.59 12.18 30.50
CA ILE A 535 -20.99 13.16 29.59
C ILE A 535 -21.99 13.57 28.49
N ALA A 536 -22.76 12.62 27.97
CA ALA A 536 -23.79 12.89 26.98
C ALA A 536 -24.93 13.74 27.55
N GLN A 537 -25.35 13.49 28.80
CA GLN A 537 -26.33 14.33 29.49
C GLN A 537 -25.81 15.76 29.69
N TRP A 538 -24.58 15.92 30.19
CA TRP A 538 -23.96 17.22 30.41
C TRP A 538 -23.76 18.02 29.12
N ARG A 539 -23.38 17.35 28.02
CA ARG A 539 -23.29 17.98 26.70
C ARG A 539 -24.67 18.47 26.23
N LYS A 540 -25.71 17.62 26.35
CA LYS A 540 -27.09 17.98 25.97
C LYS A 540 -27.69 19.09 26.82
N ALA A 541 -27.26 19.20 28.08
CA ALA A 541 -27.64 20.28 28.98
C ALA A 541 -26.92 21.61 28.71
N GLY A 542 -26.01 21.67 27.73
CA GLY A 542 -25.33 22.90 27.34
C GLY A 542 -24.20 23.35 28.27
N TYR A 543 -23.76 22.52 29.24
CA TYR A 543 -22.75 22.95 30.22
C TYR A 543 -21.43 23.40 29.59
N HIS A 544 -21.05 22.82 28.45
CA HIS A 544 -19.86 23.20 27.69
C HIS A 544 -19.88 24.62 27.09
N GLU A 545 -21.05 25.26 27.02
CA GLU A 545 -21.21 26.64 26.54
C GLU A 545 -21.04 27.66 27.68
N LEU A 546 -21.13 27.23 28.93
CA LEU A 546 -21.00 28.10 30.09
C LEU A 546 -19.52 28.43 30.35
N PRO A 547 -19.17 29.72 30.58
CA PRO A 547 -17.78 30.12 30.80
C PRO A 547 -17.16 29.48 32.06
N GLU A 548 -17.98 29.11 33.05
CA GLU A 548 -17.58 28.43 34.28
C GLU A 548 -17.11 26.97 34.05
N HIS A 549 -17.46 26.36 32.92
CA HIS A 549 -17.19 24.96 32.61
C HIS A 549 -16.24 24.76 31.43
N LYS A 550 -15.27 25.67 31.28
CA LYS A 550 -14.22 25.59 30.25
C LYS A 550 -13.47 24.24 30.23
N ALA A 551 -13.25 23.62 31.38
CA ALA A 551 -12.62 22.31 31.47
C ALA A 551 -13.46 21.20 30.79
N PHE A 552 -14.79 21.29 30.87
CA PHE A 552 -15.69 20.34 30.21
C PHE A 552 -15.73 20.55 28.70
N ALA A 553 -15.67 21.81 28.23
CA ALA A 553 -15.50 22.11 26.81
C ALA A 553 -14.21 21.50 26.25
N ASN A 554 -13.09 21.65 26.97
CA ASN A 554 -11.81 21.04 26.59
C ASN A 554 -11.89 19.50 26.56
N LEU A 555 -12.57 18.88 27.52
CA LEU A 555 -12.77 17.42 27.56
C LEU A 555 -13.53 16.89 26.33
N LEU A 556 -14.50 17.65 25.81
CA LEU A 556 -15.23 17.28 24.59
C LEU A 556 -14.43 17.54 23.31
N GLN A 557 -13.53 18.53 23.34
CA GLN A 557 -12.74 18.94 22.18
C GLN A 557 -11.51 18.07 21.96
N ALA A 558 -10.80 17.66 23.02
CA ALA A 558 -9.60 16.83 22.94
C ALA A 558 -9.74 15.59 22.02
N PRO A 559 -10.74 14.70 22.20
CA PRO A 559 -10.90 13.53 21.31
C PRO A 559 -11.29 13.89 19.88
N ARG A 560 -11.82 15.10 19.63
CA ARG A 560 -12.09 15.59 18.27
C ARG A 560 -10.81 16.08 17.61
N ASP A 561 -9.95 16.77 18.35
CA ASP A 561 -8.65 17.22 17.86
C ASP A 561 -7.77 16.02 17.52
N ASP A 562 -7.74 15.00 18.37
CA ASP A 562 -7.05 13.73 18.11
C ASP A 562 -7.61 13.03 16.87
N ALA A 563 -8.94 12.96 16.74
CA ALA A 563 -9.59 12.36 15.57
C ALA A 563 -9.27 13.14 14.29
N ASN A 564 -9.23 14.47 14.34
CA ASN A 564 -8.89 15.32 13.21
C ASN A 564 -7.43 15.11 12.79
N ALA A 565 -6.49 15.04 13.73
CA ALA A 565 -5.09 14.76 13.44
C ALA A 565 -4.93 13.42 12.70
N ILE A 566 -5.61 12.37 13.18
CA ILE A 566 -5.60 11.05 12.53
C ILE A 566 -6.23 11.10 11.12
N THR A 567 -7.26 11.92 10.93
CA THR A 567 -7.98 12.04 9.65
C THR A 567 -7.11 12.65 8.56
N VAL A 568 -6.15 13.52 8.93
CA VAL A 568 -5.18 14.13 8.00
C VAL A 568 -4.14 13.10 7.52
N ASP A 569 -3.70 12.20 8.39
CA ASP A 569 -2.60 11.28 8.10
C ASP A 569 -3.04 9.98 7.39
N ARG A 570 -4.33 9.65 7.43
CA ARG A 570 -4.85 8.37 6.91
C ARG A 570 -5.42 8.48 5.51
N PHE A 571 -5.10 7.46 4.71
CA PHE A 571 -5.74 7.22 3.43
C PHE A 571 -6.29 5.79 3.36
N PRO A 572 -7.56 5.57 2.96
CA PRO A 572 -8.59 6.58 2.74
C PRO A 572 -9.03 7.26 4.04
N VAL A 573 -9.64 8.43 3.90
CA VAL A 573 -10.07 9.26 5.03
C VAL A 573 -11.14 8.51 5.84
N PRO A 574 -10.95 8.31 7.15
CA PRO A 574 -11.88 7.53 7.96
C PRO A 574 -13.20 8.27 8.18
N ARG A 575 -14.29 7.50 8.34
CA ARG A 575 -15.57 8.05 8.80
C ARG A 575 -15.48 8.37 10.29
N VAL A 576 -15.68 9.63 10.68
CA VAL A 576 -15.79 10.01 12.09
C VAL A 576 -17.24 9.86 12.55
N VAL A 577 -17.47 9.03 13.56
CA VAL A 577 -18.79 8.76 14.15
C VAL A 577 -18.78 9.20 15.61
N ILE A 578 -19.69 10.08 15.97
CA ILE A 578 -19.89 10.51 17.36
C ILE A 578 -21.13 9.81 17.90
N CYS A 579 -20.99 9.04 18.97
CA CYS A 579 -22.09 8.27 19.55
C CYS A 579 -22.20 8.44 21.07
N ASP A 580 -23.42 8.28 21.58
CA ASP A 580 -23.74 8.41 23.01
C ASP A 580 -24.20 7.04 23.55
N GLN A 581 -24.04 6.79 24.86
CA GLN A 581 -24.37 5.51 25.51
C GLN A 581 -25.82 5.00 25.37
N HIS A 582 -26.77 5.80 24.86
CA HIS A 582 -28.13 5.31 24.51
C HIS A 582 -28.62 5.65 23.09
N SER A 583 -27.75 6.06 22.15
CA SER A 583 -28.16 6.32 20.75
C SER A 583 -28.18 5.05 19.88
N GLY A 584 -28.98 5.06 18.79
CA GLY A 584 -29.05 3.93 17.84
C GLY A 584 -27.72 3.57 17.18
N GLN A 585 -26.74 4.49 17.20
CA GLN A 585 -25.38 4.29 16.69
C GLN A 585 -24.45 3.55 17.66
N ILE A 586 -24.94 3.11 18.83
CA ILE A 586 -24.17 2.27 19.78
C ILE A 586 -23.82 0.90 19.22
N SER A 587 -24.57 0.38 18.24
CA SER A 587 -24.28 -0.91 17.61
C SER A 587 -22.82 -0.99 17.15
N TYR A 588 -22.27 0.12 16.63
CA TYR A 588 -20.86 0.27 16.29
C TYR A 588 -19.91 0.03 17.47
N ARG A 589 -20.29 0.40 18.70
CA ARG A 589 -19.51 0.13 19.92
C ARG A 589 -19.84 -1.21 20.58
N ARG A 590 -21.10 -1.67 20.56
CA ARG A 590 -21.52 -2.94 21.21
C ARG A 590 -20.87 -4.15 20.54
N ASN A 591 -20.73 -4.16 19.21
CA ASN A 591 -19.98 -5.20 18.51
C ASN A 591 -18.46 -5.12 18.78
N ARG A 592 -17.96 -3.98 19.26
CA ARG A 592 -16.52 -3.75 19.58
C ARG A 592 -16.16 -3.92 21.06
N ARG A 593 -17.14 -3.95 21.99
CA ARG A 593 -16.92 -4.06 23.45
C ARG A 593 -16.66 -5.49 23.96
N TYR A 594 -17.07 -6.53 23.22
CA TYR A 594 -16.80 -7.92 23.63
C TYR A 594 -15.30 -8.28 23.61
N ILE A 595 -14.44 -7.33 23.21
CA ILE A 595 -13.01 -7.50 23.07
C ILE A 595 -12.20 -6.88 24.24
N CYS A 596 -12.81 -6.08 25.15
CA CYS A 596 -12.03 -5.28 26.11
C CYS A 596 -12.70 -5.01 27.49
N CYS A 597 -13.47 -5.94 28.05
CA CYS A 597 -14.00 -5.77 29.42
C CYS A 597 -13.55 -6.89 30.37
N GLN A 598 -12.36 -6.75 30.95
CA GLN A 598 -12.14 -6.87 32.40
C GLN A 598 -11.08 -5.85 32.86
N ASN A 599 -11.54 -4.82 33.56
CA ASN A 599 -10.83 -3.87 34.43
C ASN A 599 -9.28 -3.90 34.43
N SER A 600 -8.61 -3.04 33.64
CA SER A 600 -7.33 -2.45 34.05
C SER A 600 -7.03 -1.17 33.25
N VAL A 601 -6.27 -0.27 33.88
CA VAL A 601 -6.10 1.16 33.57
C VAL A 601 -5.21 1.44 32.33
N ASN A 602 -4.87 0.44 31.52
CA ASN A 602 -3.91 0.56 30.40
C ASN A 602 -4.55 0.61 29.00
N SER A 603 -5.75 1.17 28.88
CA SER A 603 -6.55 1.14 27.64
C SER A 603 -6.17 2.16 26.55
N SER A 604 -5.17 3.03 26.75
CA SER A 604 -4.73 3.99 25.72
C SER A 604 -3.83 3.34 24.67
N LEU A 605 -2.89 2.47 25.08
CA LEU A 605 -1.99 1.77 24.14
C LEU A 605 -2.78 0.90 23.16
N ALA A 606 -3.87 0.25 23.59
CA ALA A 606 -4.63 -0.64 22.72
C ALA A 606 -5.26 0.09 21.51
N CYS A 607 -5.74 1.33 21.67
CA CYS A 607 -6.31 2.10 20.56
C CYS A 607 -5.24 2.63 19.58
N GLU A 608 -4.06 3.01 20.06
CA GLU A 608 -2.93 3.39 19.19
C GLU A 608 -2.37 2.16 18.46
N ILE A 609 -2.35 0.99 19.11
CA ILE A 609 -1.91 -0.28 18.53
C ILE A 609 -2.84 -0.78 17.40
N TYR A 610 -4.16 -0.51 17.47
CA TYR A 610 -5.07 -0.73 16.34
C TYR A 610 -4.75 0.16 15.13
N CYS A 611 -4.09 1.31 15.32
CA CYS A 611 -3.63 2.14 14.21
C CYS A 611 -2.38 1.54 13.55
N VAL A 612 -1.44 1.03 14.33
CA VAL A 612 -0.17 0.46 13.83
C VAL A 612 -0.40 -0.84 13.04
N LEU A 613 -1.34 -1.69 13.47
CA LEU A 613 -1.65 -2.97 12.80
C LEU A 613 -2.22 -2.83 11.38
N ILE A 614 -2.74 -1.65 11.02
CA ILE A 614 -3.38 -1.40 9.71
C ILE A 614 -2.58 -0.36 8.90
N MET A 615 -1.68 0.38 9.54
CA MET A 615 -0.73 1.29 8.87
C MET A 615 0.58 0.61 8.41
N SER A 616 0.63 -0.73 8.33
CA SER A 616 1.84 -1.48 7.96
C SER A 616 1.70 -2.28 6.68
#